data_AF-A0AA37IWN8-F1
#
_entry.id   AF-A0AA37IWN8-F1
#
_cell.length_a   1.000
_cell.length_b   1.000
_cell.length_c   1.000
_cell.angle_alpha   90.00
_cell.angle_beta   90.00
_cell.angle_gamma   90.00
#
_symmetry.space_group_name_H-M   'P 1'
#
loop_
_entity.id
_entity.type
_entity.pdbx_description
1 polymer ?
#
loop_
_entity_poly.entity_id
_entity_poly.type
_entity_poly.pdbx_seq_one_letter_code
_entity_poly.pdbx_strand_id
1 'polypeptide(L)'
;MSKTWYPVIDYERCVGCTTCNDLCRHGVYKPEGPAGKPKVVYEYGCVEGCHGCERQCPAGAIHYFGDDGTLDLVYDYDTYKPELHCQGKPKVAFVCVHNSCRSQIAEALGKKLAGDVFESYSAGTALKDHINPDAVRMMKQLHGIDMEKTQYNKLISEIPQPDVVIFMGCNVSCPNLPSQYAENWGLEDPSGKEDAAFAETIAQIEKKVLALKEKLRG
;
A
#
# COMPACT_ATOMS: atom_id res chain seq x y z
N MET A 1 -3.33 15.91 -7.31
CA MET A 1 -3.54 14.57 -6.76
C MET A 1 -3.93 14.75 -5.30
N SER A 2 -5.13 14.29 -4.95
CA SER A 2 -5.82 14.64 -3.69
C SER A 2 -5.77 13.50 -2.67
N LYS A 3 -5.73 13.85 -1.38
CA LYS A 3 -5.86 12.89 -0.25
C LYS A 3 -7.30 12.75 0.25
N THR A 4 -8.17 13.68 -0.13
CA THR A 4 -9.56 13.79 0.35
C THR A 4 -10.57 13.58 -0.77
N TRP A 5 -10.10 13.28 -1.98
CA TRP A 5 -10.94 13.17 -3.17
C TRP A 5 -10.55 11.96 -4.00
N TYR A 6 -11.33 10.90 -3.90
CA TYR A 6 -11.12 9.64 -4.63
C TYR A 6 -12.46 8.95 -4.91
N PRO A 7 -12.52 8.15 -5.99
CA PRO A 7 -13.75 7.49 -6.39
C PRO A 7 -13.98 6.21 -5.59
N VAL A 8 -15.25 5.92 -5.34
CA VAL A 8 -15.76 4.71 -4.72
C VAL A 8 -16.69 4.04 -5.72
N ILE A 9 -16.52 2.72 -5.95
CA ILE A 9 -17.33 1.95 -6.88
C ILE A 9 -18.34 1.10 -6.10
N ASP A 10 -19.63 1.25 -6.39
CA ASP A 10 -20.67 0.30 -6.02
C ASP A 10 -20.61 -0.89 -6.98
N TYR A 11 -20.06 -2.01 -6.53
CA TYR A 11 -19.86 -3.18 -7.38
C TYR A 11 -21.14 -3.97 -7.69
N GLU A 12 -22.20 -3.79 -6.89
CA GLU A 12 -23.52 -4.37 -7.17
C GLU A 12 -24.17 -3.67 -8.35
N ARG A 13 -24.01 -2.35 -8.45
CA ARG A 13 -24.47 -1.55 -9.59
C ARG A 13 -23.51 -1.59 -10.78
N CYS A 14 -22.22 -1.79 -10.55
CA CYS A 14 -21.21 -1.75 -11.60
C CYS A 14 -21.40 -2.89 -12.62
N VAL A 15 -21.76 -2.50 -13.85
CA VAL A 15 -21.96 -3.42 -15.00
C VAL A 15 -20.65 -3.84 -15.68
N GLY A 16 -19.48 -3.38 -15.21
CA GLY A 16 -18.19 -3.78 -15.77
C GLY A 16 -17.84 -3.16 -17.13
N CYS A 17 -18.44 -2.02 -17.50
CA CYS A 17 -18.21 -1.36 -18.79
C CYS A 17 -16.82 -0.73 -18.98
N THR A 18 -16.00 -0.70 -17.93
CA THR A 18 -14.63 -0.13 -17.87
C THR A 18 -14.43 1.31 -18.34
N THR A 19 -15.50 2.06 -18.61
CA THR A 19 -15.42 3.45 -19.10
C THR A 19 -14.60 4.38 -18.21
N CYS A 20 -14.63 4.17 -16.89
CA CYS A 20 -13.79 4.91 -15.95
C CYS A 20 -12.29 4.70 -16.15
N ASN A 21 -11.89 3.51 -16.61
CA ASN A 21 -10.50 3.17 -16.91
C ASN A 21 -10.03 3.93 -18.16
N ASP A 22 -10.85 3.94 -19.20
CA ASP A 22 -10.53 4.57 -20.47
C ASP A 22 -10.47 6.10 -20.37
N LEU A 23 -11.30 6.67 -19.49
CA LEU A 23 -11.36 8.12 -19.26
C LEU A 23 -10.24 8.61 -18.34
N CYS A 24 -9.84 7.81 -17.36
CA CYS A 24 -8.91 8.28 -16.34
C CYS A 24 -7.46 8.20 -16.82
N ARG A 25 -6.91 9.35 -17.24
CA ARG A 25 -5.48 9.47 -17.61
C ARG A 25 -4.51 9.46 -16.42
N HIS A 26 -5.03 9.39 -15.19
CA HIS A 26 -4.23 9.42 -13.96
C HIS A 26 -3.97 8.03 -13.37
N GLY A 27 -4.39 6.97 -14.04
CA GLY A 27 -4.14 5.60 -13.61
C GLY A 27 -4.89 5.19 -12.34
N VAL A 28 -5.99 5.87 -12.02
CA VAL A 28 -6.82 5.60 -10.83
C VAL A 28 -7.44 4.21 -10.88
N TYR A 29 -7.74 3.70 -12.08
CA TYR A 29 -8.43 2.43 -12.27
C TYR A 29 -7.61 1.40 -13.04
N LYS A 30 -7.85 0.11 -12.74
CA LYS A 30 -7.44 -1.04 -13.57
C LYS A 30 -8.56 -2.09 -13.62
N PRO A 31 -8.67 -2.89 -14.70
CA PRO A 31 -9.58 -4.04 -14.72
C PRO A 31 -9.11 -5.11 -13.74
N GLU A 32 -10.04 -5.74 -13.01
CA GLU A 32 -9.78 -6.87 -12.12
C GLU A 32 -10.75 -8.05 -12.36
N GLY A 33 -10.24 -9.26 -12.20
CA GLY A 33 -10.98 -10.51 -12.26
C GLY A 33 -11.39 -10.97 -13.67
N PRO A 34 -12.03 -12.15 -13.80
CA PRO A 34 -12.41 -12.74 -15.08
C PRO A 34 -13.38 -11.88 -15.90
N ALA A 35 -14.20 -11.09 -15.20
CA ALA A 35 -15.16 -10.17 -15.79
C ALA A 35 -14.56 -8.80 -16.15
N GLY A 36 -13.30 -8.52 -15.76
CA GLY A 36 -12.61 -7.28 -16.08
C GLY A 36 -13.25 -6.03 -15.47
N LYS A 37 -13.94 -6.15 -14.32
CA LYS A 37 -14.61 -5.01 -13.70
C LYS A 37 -13.57 -3.94 -13.29
N PRO A 38 -13.91 -2.65 -13.38
CA PRO A 38 -13.01 -1.59 -12.96
C PRO A 38 -12.76 -1.66 -11.45
N LYS A 39 -11.50 -1.53 -11.04
CA LYS A 39 -11.05 -1.43 -9.65
C LYS A 39 -10.22 -0.18 -9.46
N VAL A 40 -10.47 0.53 -8.37
CA VAL A 40 -9.63 1.65 -7.94
C VAL A 40 -8.32 1.09 -7.41
N VAL A 41 -7.21 1.42 -8.07
CA VAL A 41 -5.85 0.98 -7.70
C VAL A 41 -4.94 2.14 -7.29
N TYR A 42 -5.37 3.38 -7.54
CA TYR A 42 -4.63 4.57 -7.15
C TYR A 42 -5.58 5.71 -6.78
N GLU A 43 -6.17 5.61 -5.59
CA GLU A 43 -7.12 6.58 -5.04
C GLU A 43 -6.59 8.02 -5.03
N TYR A 44 -5.31 8.22 -4.69
CA TYR A 44 -4.68 9.55 -4.67
C TYR A 44 -4.40 10.12 -6.06
N GLY A 45 -4.53 9.32 -7.11
CA GLY A 45 -4.36 9.75 -8.50
C GLY A 45 -5.41 10.76 -8.94
N CYS A 46 -6.52 10.85 -8.22
CA CYS A 46 -7.60 11.74 -8.57
C CYS A 46 -7.22 13.23 -8.42
N VAL A 47 -7.74 14.03 -9.35
CA VAL A 47 -7.75 15.49 -9.25
C VAL A 47 -8.90 15.88 -8.34
N GLU A 48 -8.65 16.77 -7.40
CA GLU A 48 -9.65 17.26 -6.44
C GLU A 48 -10.83 17.92 -7.18
N GLY A 49 -12.06 17.60 -6.76
CA GLY A 49 -13.30 18.08 -7.41
C GLY A 49 -13.61 17.45 -8.77
N CYS A 50 -12.87 16.42 -9.20
CA CYS A 50 -13.11 15.75 -10.47
C CYS A 50 -14.24 14.71 -10.37
N HIS A 51 -15.29 14.85 -11.20
CA HIS A 51 -16.41 13.89 -11.37
C HIS A 51 -16.41 13.20 -12.74
N GLY A 52 -15.25 13.08 -13.39
CA GLY A 52 -15.18 12.63 -14.77
C GLY A 52 -15.76 11.22 -14.98
N CYS A 53 -15.37 10.27 -14.13
CA CYS A 53 -15.83 8.89 -14.24
C CYS A 53 -17.23 8.66 -13.67
N GLU A 54 -17.65 9.41 -12.65
CA GLU A 54 -19.03 9.36 -12.13
C GLU A 54 -20.03 9.78 -13.20
N ARG A 55 -19.83 10.95 -13.81
CA ARG A 55 -20.74 11.49 -14.84
C ARG A 55 -20.86 10.59 -16.07
N GLN A 56 -19.83 9.80 -16.34
CA GLN A 56 -19.75 8.93 -17.50
C GLN A 56 -20.03 7.45 -17.16
N CYS A 57 -20.33 7.14 -15.90
CA CYS A 57 -20.70 5.79 -15.50
C CYS A 57 -22.14 5.51 -15.95
N PRO A 58 -22.38 4.58 -16.90
CA PRO A 58 -23.73 4.31 -17.39
C PRO A 58 -24.64 3.68 -16.34
N ALA A 59 -24.06 3.11 -15.28
CA ALA A 59 -24.79 2.48 -14.18
C ALA A 59 -24.95 3.38 -12.95
N GLY A 60 -24.41 4.61 -12.98
CA GLY A 60 -24.38 5.48 -11.79
C GLY A 60 -23.72 4.80 -10.58
N ALA A 61 -22.70 3.98 -10.84
CA ALA A 61 -22.07 3.11 -9.85
C ALA A 61 -20.80 3.70 -9.23
N ILE A 62 -20.46 4.96 -9.53
CA ILE A 62 -19.24 5.61 -9.05
C ILE A 62 -19.64 6.86 -8.30
N HIS A 63 -19.13 7.04 -7.10
CA HIS A 63 -19.30 8.23 -6.26
C HIS A 63 -17.95 8.70 -5.71
N TYR A 64 -17.90 9.85 -5.02
CA TYR A 64 -16.67 10.40 -4.47
C TYR A 64 -16.74 10.65 -2.97
N PHE A 65 -15.68 10.28 -2.26
CA PHE A 65 -15.55 10.49 -0.82
C PHE A 65 -15.51 11.99 -0.40
N GLY A 66 -15.19 12.90 -1.33
CA GLY A 66 -15.00 14.32 -1.04
C GLY A 66 -16.20 15.25 -1.31
N ASP A 67 -17.32 14.74 -1.83
CA ASP A 67 -18.48 15.57 -2.22
C ASP A 67 -19.24 16.17 -1.05
N ASP A 68 -19.57 15.34 -0.08
CA ASP A 68 -20.40 15.66 1.07
C ASP A 68 -19.77 15.20 2.39
N GLY A 69 -18.63 14.50 2.30
CA GLY A 69 -18.00 13.81 3.43
C GLY A 69 -18.86 12.67 4.00
N THR A 70 -19.93 12.25 3.31
CA THR A 70 -20.94 11.31 3.82
C THR A 70 -21.19 10.07 2.95
N LEU A 71 -20.48 9.85 1.85
CA LEU A 71 -20.44 8.52 1.22
C LEU A 71 -19.35 7.62 1.83
N ASP A 72 -19.52 7.40 3.13
CA ASP A 72 -19.12 6.17 3.82
C ASP A 72 -20.12 5.07 3.39
N LEU A 73 -20.15 4.72 2.09
CA LEU A 73 -20.53 3.35 1.75
C LEU A 73 -19.49 2.52 2.48
N VAL A 74 -19.93 1.80 3.50
CA VAL A 74 -19.11 1.01 4.43
C VAL A 74 -18.31 -0.06 3.67
N TYR A 75 -17.34 0.35 2.86
CA TYR A 75 -16.16 -0.42 2.56
C TYR A 75 -15.28 -0.23 3.77
N ASP A 76 -15.58 -1.06 4.76
CA ASP A 76 -14.71 -1.25 5.89
C ASP A 76 -13.41 -1.87 5.37
N TYR A 77 -12.47 -1.03 4.94
CA TYR A 77 -11.12 -1.43 4.56
C TYR A 77 -10.35 -2.06 5.73
N ASP A 78 -10.83 -1.86 6.96
CA ASP A 78 -10.30 -2.54 8.15
C ASP A 78 -10.79 -4.00 8.20
N THR A 79 -11.97 -4.33 7.66
CA THR A 79 -12.47 -5.72 7.53
C THR A 79 -12.38 -6.35 6.14
N TYR A 80 -12.03 -5.58 5.09
CA TYR A 80 -11.78 -6.12 3.76
C TYR A 80 -10.61 -7.11 3.79
N LYS A 81 -10.94 -8.39 3.56
CA LYS A 81 -9.99 -9.49 3.47
C LYS A 81 -9.78 -9.86 2.00
N PRO A 82 -8.60 -9.61 1.41
CA PRO A 82 -8.35 -9.97 0.02
C PRO A 82 -8.33 -11.49 -0.13
N GLU A 83 -9.01 -12.00 -1.16
CA GLU A 83 -8.83 -13.38 -1.60
C GLU A 83 -7.47 -13.49 -2.30
N LEU A 84 -6.51 -14.16 -1.65
CA LEU A 84 -5.18 -14.38 -2.20
C LEU A 84 -5.03 -15.84 -2.63
N HIS A 85 -4.64 -16.06 -3.88
CA HIS A 85 -4.30 -17.37 -4.42
C HIS A 85 -2.79 -17.57 -4.39
N CYS A 86 -2.26 -18.04 -3.26
CA CYS A 86 -0.83 -18.23 -3.04
C CYS A 86 -0.51 -19.72 -2.81
N GLN A 87 0.64 -20.18 -3.29
CA GLN A 87 1.21 -21.45 -2.83
C GLN A 87 2.03 -21.19 -1.56
N GLY A 88 1.45 -21.48 -0.39
CA GLY A 88 2.08 -21.22 0.90
C GLY A 88 1.70 -19.85 1.47
N LYS A 89 2.61 -19.25 2.25
CA LYS A 89 2.39 -17.93 2.84
C LYS A 89 2.46 -16.85 1.77
N PRO A 90 1.55 -15.86 1.76
CA PRO A 90 1.64 -14.75 0.81
C PRO A 90 2.93 -13.96 1.01
N LYS A 91 3.52 -13.51 -0.10
CA LYS A 91 4.71 -12.66 -0.10
C LYS A 91 4.29 -11.20 -0.08
N VAL A 92 4.65 -10.49 0.98
CA VAL A 92 4.37 -9.06 1.18
C VAL A 92 5.63 -8.25 0.88
N ALA A 93 5.54 -7.32 -0.07
CA ALA A 93 6.60 -6.37 -0.39
C ALA A 93 6.28 -4.97 0.16
N PHE A 94 7.08 -4.49 1.10
CA PHE A 94 7.06 -3.12 1.59
C PHE A 94 7.95 -2.23 0.71
N VAL A 95 7.36 -1.24 0.03
CA VAL A 95 8.04 -0.44 -0.98
C VAL A 95 8.10 1.03 -0.58
N CYS A 96 9.31 1.59 -0.54
CA CYS A 96 9.55 3.02 -0.45
C CYS A 96 10.52 3.46 -1.56
N VAL A 97 10.85 4.74 -1.67
CA VAL A 97 11.73 5.21 -2.77
C VAL A 97 13.13 4.60 -2.69
N HIS A 98 13.79 4.68 -1.53
CA HIS A 98 15.23 4.39 -1.38
C HIS A 98 15.57 3.05 -0.70
N ASN A 99 14.56 2.28 -0.29
CA ASN A 99 14.69 1.09 0.55
C ASN A 99 15.64 1.24 1.77
N SER A 100 15.61 2.40 2.42
CA SER A 100 16.60 2.76 3.46
C SER A 100 15.97 2.91 4.86
N CYS A 101 14.70 3.29 4.98
CA CYS A 101 14.08 3.60 6.28
C CYS A 101 12.76 2.84 6.50
N ARG A 102 11.60 3.46 6.20
CA ARG A 102 10.25 2.92 6.44
C ARG A 102 10.07 1.45 6.00
N SER A 103 10.49 1.12 4.78
CA SER A 103 10.33 -0.23 4.25
C SER A 103 11.22 -1.27 4.95
N GLN A 104 12.41 -0.88 5.40
CA GLN A 104 13.31 -1.75 6.17
C GLN A 104 12.72 -2.02 7.57
N ILE A 105 12.20 -0.97 8.21
CA ILE A 105 11.48 -1.08 9.50
C ILE A 105 10.29 -2.05 9.35
N ALA A 106 9.50 -1.91 8.28
CA ALA A 106 8.35 -2.76 8.03
C ALA A 106 8.72 -4.22 7.73
N GLU A 107 9.78 -4.48 6.96
CA GLU A 107 10.27 -5.85 6.75
C GLU A 107 10.73 -6.49 8.07
N ALA A 108 11.45 -5.75 8.91
CA ALA A 108 11.90 -6.21 10.22
C ALA A 108 10.73 -6.55 11.17
N LEU A 109 9.75 -5.67 11.27
CA LEU A 109 8.56 -5.88 12.09
C LEU A 109 7.68 -6.99 11.52
N GLY A 110 7.50 -7.05 10.20
CA GLY A 110 6.75 -8.12 9.52
C GLY A 110 7.35 -9.50 9.80
N LYS A 111 8.67 -9.66 9.68
CA LYS A 111 9.38 -10.90 10.03
C LYS A 111 9.16 -11.30 11.48
N LYS A 112 9.21 -10.34 12.42
CA LYS A 112 9.08 -10.61 13.86
C LYS A 112 7.64 -10.90 14.29
N LEU A 113 6.68 -10.12 13.81
CA LEU A 113 5.31 -10.09 14.33
C LEU A 113 4.34 -10.93 13.51
N ALA A 114 4.61 -11.11 12.21
CA ALA A 114 3.68 -11.72 11.25
C ALA A 114 4.31 -12.84 10.40
N GLY A 115 5.51 -13.31 10.77
CA GLY A 115 6.21 -14.39 10.06
C GLY A 115 5.46 -15.74 10.08
N ASP A 116 4.45 -15.91 10.94
CA ASP A 116 3.50 -17.01 10.95
C ASP A 116 2.45 -16.92 9.84
N VAL A 117 2.16 -15.71 9.33
CA VAL A 117 1.09 -15.44 8.34
C VAL A 117 1.65 -15.15 6.95
N PHE A 118 2.67 -14.30 6.82
CA PHE A 118 3.21 -13.89 5.52
C PHE A 118 4.74 -13.78 5.50
N GLU A 119 5.32 -13.87 4.31
CA GLU A 119 6.75 -13.65 4.08
C GLU A 119 7.00 -12.17 3.77
N SER A 120 7.90 -11.53 4.53
CA SER A 120 8.14 -10.09 4.42
C SER A 120 9.40 -9.78 3.60
N TYR A 121 9.24 -8.90 2.62
CA TYR A 121 10.31 -8.33 1.81
C TYR A 121 10.19 -6.80 1.80
N SER A 122 11.31 -6.10 1.63
CA SER A 122 11.31 -4.68 1.32
C SER A 122 12.13 -4.38 0.08
N ALA A 123 11.71 -3.37 -0.66
CA ALA A 123 12.43 -2.93 -1.86
C ALA A 123 12.28 -1.42 -2.12
N GLY A 124 13.06 -0.94 -3.08
CA GLY A 124 13.10 0.45 -3.51
C GLY A 124 13.03 0.61 -5.03
N THR A 125 12.55 1.76 -5.48
CA THR A 125 12.64 2.17 -6.90
C THR A 125 14.01 2.74 -7.23
N ALA A 126 14.71 3.28 -6.23
CA ALA A 126 16.09 3.69 -6.25
C ALA A 126 16.77 3.21 -4.96
N LEU A 127 18.10 3.25 -4.90
CA LEU A 127 18.85 2.90 -3.69
C LEU A 127 19.56 4.13 -3.13
N LYS A 128 19.63 4.20 -1.80
CA LYS A 128 20.74 4.86 -1.10
C LYS A 128 21.82 3.83 -0.81
N ASP A 129 23.01 4.28 -0.41
CA ASP A 129 24.15 3.39 -0.17
C ASP A 129 23.94 2.39 0.97
N HIS A 130 23.15 2.75 1.99
CA HIS A 130 22.95 1.93 3.20
C HIS A 130 21.55 2.10 3.81
N ILE A 131 21.18 1.14 4.66
CA ILE A 131 20.02 1.25 5.55
C ILE A 131 20.25 2.44 6.49
N ASN A 132 19.22 3.26 6.71
CA ASN A 132 19.29 4.44 7.55
C ASN A 132 19.80 4.07 8.96
N PRO A 133 20.96 4.60 9.41
CA PRO A 133 21.56 4.23 10.69
C PRO A 133 20.69 4.56 11.90
N ASP A 134 19.90 5.63 11.84
CA ASP A 134 18.96 5.99 12.91
C ASP A 134 17.81 4.98 12.99
N ALA A 135 17.30 4.52 11.84
CA ALA A 135 16.31 3.45 11.83
C ALA A 135 16.87 2.16 12.46
N VAL A 136 18.11 1.79 12.13
CA VAL A 136 18.79 0.62 12.73
C VAL A 136 18.93 0.78 14.24
N ARG A 137 19.44 1.93 14.69
CA ARG A 137 19.62 2.24 16.12
C ARG A 137 18.30 2.18 16.88
N MET A 138 17.25 2.83 16.35
CA MET A 138 15.93 2.86 16.99
C MET A 138 15.28 1.47 17.04
N MET A 139 15.40 0.67 15.98
CA MET A 139 14.89 -0.72 15.97
C MET A 139 15.63 -1.64 16.95
N LYS A 140 16.95 -1.45 17.12
CA LYS A 140 17.73 -2.13 18.17
C LYS A 140 17.25 -1.74 19.56
N GLN A 141 17.05 -0.44 19.81
CA GLN A 141 16.65 0.08 21.12
C GLN A 141 15.21 -0.32 21.50
N LEU A 142 14.25 -0.15 20.59
CA LEU A 142 12.83 -0.34 20.89
C LEU A 142 12.37 -1.79 20.77
N HIS A 143 12.93 -2.57 19.83
CA HIS A 143 12.45 -3.93 19.55
C HIS A 143 13.53 -5.02 19.68
N GLY A 144 14.78 -4.65 19.97
CA GLY A 144 15.89 -5.59 20.00
C GLY A 144 16.24 -6.18 18.63
N ILE A 145 15.87 -5.51 17.54
CA ILE A 145 16.08 -6.02 16.17
C ILE A 145 17.24 -5.29 15.51
N ASP A 146 18.26 -6.06 15.13
CA ASP A 146 19.31 -5.59 14.23
C ASP A 146 18.94 -5.91 12.79
N MET A 147 18.39 -4.93 12.07
CA MET A 147 17.89 -5.13 10.70
C MET A 147 19.00 -5.53 9.73
N GLU A 148 20.22 -5.02 9.93
CA GLU A 148 21.37 -5.25 9.04
C GLU A 148 21.85 -6.71 9.04
N LYS A 149 21.48 -7.51 10.05
CA LYS A 149 21.86 -8.94 10.10
C LYS A 149 21.14 -9.80 9.06
N THR A 150 19.95 -9.40 8.64
CA THR A 150 19.08 -10.24 7.79
C THR A 150 18.49 -9.48 6.60
N GLN A 151 18.84 -8.21 6.45
CA GLN A 151 18.27 -7.30 5.46
C GLN A 151 19.35 -6.40 4.89
N TYR A 152 19.12 -5.96 3.67
CA TYR A 152 19.92 -4.98 2.93
C TYR A 152 18.98 -4.18 2.03
N ASN A 153 19.45 -3.02 1.60
CA ASN A 153 18.83 -2.16 0.60
C ASN A 153 18.87 -2.85 -0.77
N LYS A 154 17.71 -3.04 -1.39
CA LYS A 154 17.54 -3.76 -2.65
C LYS A 154 16.45 -3.15 -3.53
N LEU A 155 16.62 -3.29 -4.83
CA LEU A 155 15.66 -2.85 -5.83
C LEU A 155 14.46 -3.79 -5.89
N ILE A 156 13.35 -3.29 -6.43
CA ILE A 156 12.15 -4.10 -6.67
C ILE A 156 12.45 -5.33 -7.55
N SER A 157 13.42 -5.24 -8.47
CA SER A 157 13.84 -6.35 -9.32
C SER A 157 14.59 -7.46 -8.59
N GLU A 158 15.01 -7.24 -7.34
CA GLU A 158 15.81 -8.19 -6.56
C GLU A 158 14.96 -8.98 -5.54
N ILE A 159 13.69 -8.63 -5.38
CA ILE A 159 12.76 -9.38 -4.54
C ILE A 159 11.95 -10.37 -5.39
N PRO A 160 11.48 -11.50 -4.81
CA PRO A 160 10.54 -12.36 -5.50
C PRO A 160 9.25 -11.61 -5.83
N GLN A 161 8.52 -12.09 -6.84
CA GLN A 161 7.22 -11.53 -7.19
C GLN A 161 6.29 -11.57 -5.96
N PRO A 162 5.79 -10.40 -5.51
CA PRO A 162 4.93 -10.33 -4.34
C PRO A 162 3.47 -10.61 -4.68
N ASP A 163 2.76 -11.21 -3.73
CA ASP A 163 1.31 -11.34 -3.77
C ASP A 163 0.64 -10.05 -3.27
N VAL A 164 1.29 -9.38 -2.32
CA VAL A 164 0.81 -8.16 -1.67
C VAL A 164 1.88 -7.08 -1.73
N VAL A 165 1.49 -5.86 -2.13
CA VAL A 165 2.40 -4.71 -2.17
C VAL A 165 1.92 -3.60 -1.24
N ILE A 166 2.79 -3.15 -0.34
CA ILE A 166 2.51 -2.08 0.60
C ILE A 166 3.41 -0.88 0.26
N PHE A 167 2.81 0.19 -0.25
CA PHE A 167 3.52 1.44 -0.53
C PHE A 167 3.64 2.29 0.74
N MET A 168 4.81 2.88 0.96
CA MET A 168 5.12 3.59 2.21
C MET A 168 5.51 5.06 1.97
N GLY A 169 4.77 5.79 1.12
CA GLY A 169 4.94 7.25 0.94
C GLY A 169 4.44 7.82 -0.41
N CYS A 170 4.24 9.14 -0.47
CA CYS A 170 3.58 9.85 -1.59
C CYS A 170 4.41 9.93 -2.89
N ASN A 171 5.73 9.70 -2.83
CA ASN A 171 6.65 9.90 -3.97
C ASN A 171 7.09 8.60 -4.65
N VAL A 172 6.49 7.47 -4.28
CA VAL A 172 6.78 6.20 -4.95
C VAL A 172 5.94 6.16 -6.23
N SER A 173 6.45 6.76 -7.31
CA SER A 173 5.96 6.45 -8.66
C SER A 173 6.38 5.00 -8.95
N CYS A 174 5.52 4.06 -8.60
CA CYS A 174 5.93 2.66 -8.65
C CYS A 174 5.68 2.08 -10.05
N PRO A 175 6.69 1.47 -10.69
CA PRO A 175 6.48 0.70 -11.92
C PRO A 175 5.43 -0.38 -11.66
N ASN A 176 4.64 -0.73 -12.67
CA ASN A 176 3.63 -1.81 -12.62
C ASN A 176 4.23 -3.07 -11.96
N LEU A 177 4.04 -3.23 -10.64
CA LEU A 177 4.45 -4.41 -9.90
C LEU A 177 3.21 -5.31 -9.80
N PRO A 178 3.14 -6.41 -10.57
CA PRO A 178 1.97 -7.27 -10.57
C PRO A 178 1.80 -7.90 -9.18
N SER A 179 0.66 -7.68 -8.56
CA SER A 179 0.28 -8.21 -7.24
C SER A 179 -1.23 -8.42 -7.19
N GLN A 180 -1.68 -9.29 -6.27
CA GLN A 180 -3.10 -9.60 -6.06
C GLN A 180 -3.78 -8.57 -5.16
N TYR A 181 -3.01 -7.93 -4.28
CA TYR A 181 -3.48 -6.86 -3.40
C TYR A 181 -2.41 -5.78 -3.24
N ALA A 182 -2.84 -4.52 -3.17
CA ALA A 182 -1.96 -3.41 -2.89
C ALA A 182 -2.63 -2.36 -2.01
N GLU A 183 -1.85 -1.77 -1.11
CA GLU A 183 -2.29 -0.73 -0.17
C GLU A 183 -1.20 0.34 -0.02
N ASN A 184 -1.57 1.57 0.30
CA ASN A 184 -0.61 2.63 0.64
C ASN A 184 -0.81 3.07 2.09
N TRP A 185 0.25 3.02 2.88
CA TRP A 185 0.21 3.38 4.30
C TRP A 185 0.42 4.86 4.56
N GLY A 186 0.77 5.66 3.55
CA GLY A 186 0.76 7.12 3.64
C GLY A 186 1.72 7.71 4.68
N LEU A 187 2.75 6.97 5.09
CA LEU A 187 3.61 7.37 6.21
C LEU A 187 4.58 8.50 5.85
N GLU A 188 4.79 9.43 6.78
CA GLU A 188 5.85 10.44 6.67
C GLU A 188 7.24 9.80 6.77
N ASP A 189 8.23 10.40 6.09
CA ASP A 189 9.62 9.96 6.23
C ASP A 189 10.25 10.58 7.49
N PRO A 190 10.72 9.78 8.47
CA PRO A 190 11.40 10.32 9.64
C PRO A 190 12.87 10.68 9.38
N SER A 191 13.42 10.36 8.20
CA SER A 191 14.84 10.60 7.91
C SER A 191 15.23 12.07 8.10
N GLY A 192 16.25 12.32 8.93
CA GLY A 192 16.73 13.66 9.26
C GLY A 192 15.91 14.38 10.34
N LYS A 193 14.89 13.73 10.92
CA LYS A 193 14.16 14.20 12.10
C LYS A 193 14.74 13.61 13.39
N GLU A 194 14.23 14.05 14.52
CA GLU A 194 14.59 13.56 15.85
C GLU A 194 14.06 12.14 16.16
N ASP A 195 14.63 11.51 17.20
CA ASP A 195 14.26 10.14 17.63
C ASP A 195 12.76 9.97 17.90
N ALA A 196 12.08 11.01 18.37
CA ALA A 196 10.63 10.97 18.59
C ALA A 196 9.86 10.68 17.29
N ALA A 197 10.27 11.28 16.16
CA ALA A 197 9.64 11.03 14.87
C ALA A 197 9.90 9.59 14.36
N PHE A 198 11.07 9.03 14.64
CA PHE A 198 11.36 7.62 14.36
C PHE A 198 10.51 6.70 15.23
N ALA A 199 10.43 6.95 16.54
CA ALA A 199 9.63 6.17 17.47
C ALA A 199 8.15 6.17 17.05
N GLU A 200 7.61 7.34 16.69
CA GLU A 200 6.24 7.47 16.19
C GLU A 200 6.03 6.68 14.89
N THR A 201 6.94 6.82 13.93
CA THR A 201 6.86 6.09 12.65
C THR A 201 6.92 4.57 12.87
N ILE A 202 7.81 4.10 13.76
CA ILE A 202 7.94 2.68 14.10
C ILE A 202 6.63 2.17 14.72
N ALA A 203 6.05 2.90 15.68
CA ALA A 203 4.78 2.53 16.30
C ALA A 203 3.62 2.48 15.28
N GLN A 204 3.57 3.42 14.33
CA GLN A 204 2.59 3.40 13.25
C GLN A 204 2.77 2.18 12.33
N ILE A 205 4.01 1.85 11.97
CA ILE A 205 4.33 0.66 11.16
C ILE A 205 3.95 -0.61 11.91
N GLU A 206 4.28 -0.73 13.19
CA GLU A 206 3.92 -1.88 14.02
C GLU A 206 2.41 -2.11 14.04
N LYS A 207 1.62 -1.07 14.32
CA LYS A 207 0.16 -1.13 14.31
C LYS A 207 -0.37 -1.61 12.95
N LYS A 208 0.17 -1.07 11.86
CA LYS A 208 -0.25 -1.42 10.49
C LYS A 208 0.18 -2.83 10.08
N VAL A 209 1.35 -3.30 10.51
CA VAL A 209 1.81 -4.70 10.31
C VAL A 209 0.88 -5.67 11.03
N LEU A 210 0.48 -5.37 12.27
CA LEU A 210 -0.46 -6.21 13.02
C LEU A 210 -1.85 -6.22 12.37
N ALA A 211 -2.33 -5.06 11.91
CA ALA A 211 -3.59 -5.00 11.16
C ALA A 211 -3.53 -5.81 9.84
N LEU A 212 -2.43 -5.68 9.08
CA LEU A 212 -2.20 -6.47 7.88
C LEU A 212 -2.12 -7.97 8.19
N LYS A 213 -1.50 -8.34 9.31
CA LYS A 213 -1.44 -9.73 9.78
C LYS A 213 -2.84 -10.30 9.97
N GLU A 214 -3.71 -9.61 10.70
CA GLU A 214 -5.09 -10.08 10.91
C GLU A 214 -5.88 -10.10 9.59
N LYS A 215 -5.68 -9.09 8.73
CA LYS A 215 -6.30 -9.02 7.40
C LYS A 215 -5.93 -10.20 6.51
N LEU A 216 -4.67 -10.64 6.54
CA LEU A 216 -4.17 -11.75 5.71
C LEU A 216 -4.23 -13.11 6.40
N ARG A 217 -4.68 -13.16 7.66
CA ARG A 217 -4.85 -14.41 8.39
C ARG A 217 -6.06 -15.15 7.82
N GLY A 218 -5.79 -16.32 7.24
CA GLY A 218 -6.79 -17.24 6.65
C GLY A 218 -7.91 -17.60 7.60
#